data_AF-A0A4S4KVK4-F1
#
_entry.id   AF-A0A4S4KVK4-F1
#
_cell.length_a   1.000
_cell.length_b   1.000
_cell.length_c   1.000
_cell.angle_alpha   90.00
_cell.angle_beta   90.00
_cell.angle_gamma   90.00
#
_symmetry.space_group_name_H-M   'P 1'
#
loop_
_entity.id
_entity.type
_entity.pdbx_description
1 polymer ?
#
loop_
_entity_poly.entity_id
_entity_poly.type
_entity_poly.pdbx_seq_one_letter_code
_entity_poly.pdbx_strand_id
1 'polypeptide(L)'
;MTKTALLAAGHKVIDWQPLQHRELCRLVYLIWTSGSGEDYKTVTAATGEPVLTSMDIVDENSESTGTLNTFLPEQQHVSAYQLWQVQKEKTALRQKYLEHWNSTVQSTGTGRPVDAIIAPVAPYTAVPHGMNKNANYTAVWNALDYPACVFPVTRVNAALDAKKPAHDFIDKRDEDTYELYDPTTFSNAPVGLQLVGRSQEEEAVLAMTEIVDSALSQYKTSTSASRL
;
A
#
# COMPACT_ATOMS: atom_id res chain seq x y z
N MET A 1 0.67 -13.49 12.82
CA MET A 1 1.88 -14.33 12.64
C MET A 1 3.16 -13.51 12.70
N THR A 2 3.43 -12.57 11.79
CA THR A 2 4.70 -11.80 11.75
C THR A 2 5.02 -11.08 13.06
N LYS A 3 4.07 -10.35 13.64
CA LYS A 3 4.22 -9.72 14.97
C LYS A 3 4.64 -10.73 16.05
N THR A 4 3.97 -11.90 16.09
CA THR A 4 4.27 -12.97 17.06
C THR A 4 5.66 -13.57 16.84
N ALA A 5 6.06 -13.80 15.59
CA ALA A 5 7.38 -14.32 15.25
C ALA A 5 8.50 -13.37 15.69
N LEU A 6 8.32 -12.06 15.45
CA LEU A 6 9.28 -11.05 15.89
C LEU A 6 9.39 -10.93 17.41
N LEU A 7 8.25 -10.98 18.12
CA LEU A 7 8.24 -10.99 19.59
C LEU A 7 8.96 -12.24 20.13
N ALA A 8 8.73 -13.41 19.53
CA ALA A 8 9.40 -14.66 19.93
C ALA A 8 10.92 -14.63 19.68
N ALA A 9 11.36 -13.91 18.63
CA ALA A 9 12.77 -13.67 18.34
C ALA A 9 13.39 -12.54 19.20
N GLY A 10 12.64 -11.96 20.14
CA GLY A 10 13.13 -10.94 21.08
C GLY A 10 13.09 -9.51 20.56
N HIS A 11 12.47 -9.26 19.40
CA HIS A 11 12.29 -7.90 18.88
C HIS A 11 11.17 -7.17 19.60
N LYS A 12 11.34 -5.87 19.78
CA LYS A 12 10.27 -4.99 20.26
C LYS A 12 9.37 -4.58 19.10
N VAL A 13 8.08 -4.90 19.21
CA VAL A 13 7.06 -4.50 18.23
C VAL A 13 6.06 -3.58 18.91
N ILE A 14 5.87 -2.38 18.35
CA ILE A 14 4.85 -1.43 18.78
C ILE A 14 3.81 -1.24 17.68
N ASP A 15 2.60 -0.82 18.07
CA ASP A 15 1.54 -0.56 17.09
C ASP A 15 1.75 0.82 16.46
N TRP A 16 2.04 0.84 15.16
CA TRP A 16 2.22 2.06 14.40
C TRP A 16 0.87 2.74 14.17
N GLN A 17 0.77 4.03 14.48
CA GLN A 17 -0.40 4.85 14.18
C GLN A 17 -0.17 5.57 12.84
N PRO A 18 -0.93 5.24 11.77
CA PRO A 18 -0.80 5.91 10.48
C PRO A 18 -1.13 7.41 10.59
N LEU A 19 -0.26 8.27 10.04
CA LEU A 19 -0.49 9.71 10.03
C LEU A 19 -0.95 10.17 8.64
N GLN A 20 -2.20 10.60 8.53
CA GLN A 20 -2.75 11.29 7.35
C GLN A 20 -2.54 10.55 6.02
N HIS A 21 -2.57 9.21 6.01
CA HIS A 21 -2.35 8.39 4.81
C HIS A 21 -3.32 8.72 3.66
N ARG A 22 -4.59 9.03 3.97
CA ARG A 22 -5.58 9.48 2.98
C ARG A 22 -5.13 10.73 2.24
N GLU A 23 -4.56 11.69 2.96
CA GLU A 23 -4.10 12.96 2.41
C GLU A 23 -2.83 12.79 1.58
N LEU A 24 -1.86 12.01 2.08
CA LEU A 24 -0.65 11.64 1.33
C LEU A 24 -0.99 10.96 0.00
N CYS A 25 -1.94 10.01 0.02
CA CYS A 25 -2.42 9.36 -1.20
C CYS A 25 -3.10 10.36 -2.14
N ARG A 26 -4.00 11.22 -1.63
CA ARG A 26 -4.66 12.27 -2.44
C ARG A 26 -3.64 13.13 -3.17
N LEU A 27 -2.63 13.64 -2.46
CA LEU A 27 -1.60 14.50 -3.04
C LEU A 27 -0.77 13.79 -4.10
N VAL A 28 -0.36 12.54 -3.85
CA VAL A 28 0.46 11.82 -4.83
C VAL A 28 -0.32 11.50 -6.09
N TYR A 29 -1.61 11.13 -5.99
CA TYR A 29 -2.45 10.95 -7.17
C TYR A 29 -2.63 12.26 -7.94
N LEU A 30 -2.86 13.39 -7.28
CA LEU A 30 -2.95 14.69 -7.96
C LEU A 30 -1.68 15.04 -8.73
N ILE A 31 -0.50 14.75 -8.15
CA ILE A 31 0.78 14.96 -8.82
C ILE A 31 0.93 14.03 -10.03
N TRP A 32 0.54 12.75 -9.91
CA TRP A 32 0.61 11.81 -11.02
C TRP A 32 -0.39 12.16 -12.14
N THR A 33 -1.58 12.65 -11.78
CA THR A 33 -2.62 12.90 -12.76
C THR A 33 -2.51 14.26 -13.45
N SER A 34 -1.80 15.24 -12.88
CA SER A 34 -1.81 16.66 -13.31
C SER A 34 -1.49 16.94 -14.78
N GLY A 35 -0.80 16.03 -15.47
CA GLY A 35 -0.55 16.12 -16.92
C GLY A 35 -0.75 14.80 -17.68
N SER A 36 -1.24 13.76 -17.00
CA SER A 36 -1.30 12.41 -17.54
C SER A 36 -2.26 12.26 -18.73
N GLY A 37 -3.39 12.98 -18.77
CA GLY A 37 -4.32 12.90 -19.90
C GLY A 37 -3.72 13.44 -21.20
N GLU A 38 -3.01 14.56 -21.16
CA GLU A 38 -2.29 15.10 -22.33
C GLU A 38 -1.14 14.18 -22.75
N ASP A 39 -0.40 13.63 -21.77
CA ASP A 39 0.68 12.67 -22.01
C ASP A 39 0.16 11.40 -22.71
N TYR A 40 -0.91 10.79 -22.18
CA TYR A 40 -1.53 9.60 -22.75
C TYR A 40 -2.07 9.86 -24.17
N LYS A 41 -2.75 10.99 -24.38
CA LYS A 41 -3.27 11.40 -25.70
C LYS A 41 -2.14 11.61 -26.71
N THR A 42 -1.05 12.26 -26.30
CA THR A 42 0.10 12.52 -27.18
C THR A 42 0.76 11.22 -27.64
N VAL A 43 0.93 10.25 -26.72
CA VAL A 43 1.51 8.95 -27.03
C VAL A 43 0.60 8.14 -27.96
N THR A 44 -0.68 8.03 -27.63
CA THR A 44 -1.65 7.24 -28.41
C THR A 44 -1.94 7.82 -29.79
N ALA A 45 -1.84 9.15 -29.98
CA ALA A 45 -2.01 9.79 -31.28
C ALA A 45 -1.00 9.31 -32.34
N ALA A 46 0.18 8.85 -31.93
CA ALA A 46 1.20 8.36 -32.86
C ALA A 46 0.84 7.01 -33.50
N THR A 47 0.08 6.17 -32.80
CA THR A 47 -0.31 4.82 -33.26
C THR A 47 -1.79 4.75 -33.66
N GLY A 48 -2.63 5.63 -33.12
CA GLY A 48 -4.08 5.57 -33.23
C GLY A 48 -4.73 4.53 -32.31
N GLU A 49 -3.96 3.89 -31.43
CA GLU A 49 -4.49 2.91 -30.46
C GLU A 49 -5.22 3.61 -29.30
N PRO A 50 -6.30 3.02 -28.76
CA PRO A 50 -6.98 3.59 -27.60
C PRO A 50 -6.15 3.44 -26.32
N VAL A 51 -6.37 4.33 -25.35
CA VAL A 51 -5.88 4.14 -23.98
C VAL A 51 -6.50 2.86 -23.41
N LEU A 52 -5.69 2.03 -22.74
CA LEU A 52 -6.19 0.82 -22.09
C LEU A 52 -7.27 1.19 -21.06
N THR A 53 -8.36 0.43 -21.01
CA THR A 53 -9.48 0.70 -20.07
C THR A 53 -9.03 0.77 -18.61
N SER A 54 -8.01 0.00 -18.21
CA SER A 54 -7.43 0.05 -16.86
C SER A 54 -6.54 1.26 -16.58
N MET A 55 -6.20 2.03 -17.61
CA MET A 55 -5.46 3.29 -17.54
C MET A 55 -6.37 4.50 -17.81
N ASP A 56 -7.62 4.26 -18.19
CA ASP A 56 -8.56 5.31 -18.52
C ASP A 56 -8.78 6.21 -17.30
N ILE A 57 -8.76 7.52 -17.54
CA ILE A 57 -8.94 8.52 -16.52
C ILE A 57 -10.33 9.10 -16.70
N VAL A 58 -11.15 9.03 -15.64
CA VAL A 58 -12.54 9.45 -15.71
C VAL A 58 -12.63 10.93 -16.12
N ASP A 59 -13.24 11.19 -17.28
CA ASP A 59 -13.57 12.52 -17.82
C ASP A 59 -15.03 12.86 -17.46
N GLU A 60 -15.29 14.11 -17.10
CA GLU A 60 -16.61 14.69 -16.81
C GLU A 60 -17.67 14.42 -17.90
N ASN A 61 -17.23 14.19 -19.16
CA ASN A 61 -18.10 13.96 -20.33
C ASN A 61 -18.15 12.50 -20.81
N SER A 62 -17.51 11.56 -20.12
CA SER A 62 -17.52 10.14 -20.51
C SER A 62 -18.83 9.48 -20.09
N GLU A 63 -19.67 9.08 -21.05
CA GLU A 63 -20.82 8.22 -20.79
C GLU A 63 -20.32 6.93 -20.13
N SER A 64 -20.57 6.81 -18.83
CA SER A 64 -20.07 5.74 -17.99
C SER A 64 -20.54 4.38 -18.52
N THR A 65 -19.66 3.65 -19.22
CA THR A 65 -19.87 2.23 -19.51
C THR A 65 -19.58 1.41 -18.26
N GLY A 66 -20.36 1.63 -17.19
CA GLY A 66 -20.58 0.74 -16.04
C GLY A 66 -19.38 0.16 -15.26
N THR A 67 -18.15 0.53 -15.61
CA THR A 67 -16.92 -0.18 -15.19
C THR A 67 -15.77 0.81 -14.98
N LEU A 68 -16.11 2.04 -14.57
CA LEU A 68 -15.13 3.12 -14.46
C LEU A 68 -14.01 2.77 -13.48
N ASN A 69 -12.80 3.09 -13.92
CA ASN A 69 -11.55 2.92 -13.20
C ASN A 69 -11.59 3.78 -11.92
N THR A 70 -11.91 3.19 -10.76
CA THR A 70 -11.91 3.88 -9.46
C THR A 70 -10.51 4.20 -8.93
N PHE A 71 -9.48 3.91 -9.73
CA PHE A 71 -8.08 3.98 -9.33
C PHE A 71 -7.51 5.39 -9.40
N LEU A 72 -7.85 6.15 -10.45
CA LEU A 72 -7.34 7.50 -10.66
C LEU A 72 -8.44 8.53 -10.32
N PRO A 73 -8.13 9.60 -9.57
CA PRO A 73 -9.06 10.70 -9.42
C PRO A 73 -9.32 11.32 -10.80
N GLU A 74 -10.50 11.94 -10.92
CA GLU A 74 -10.91 12.73 -12.08
C GLU A 74 -9.79 13.69 -12.54
N GLN A 75 -9.59 13.79 -13.85
CA GLN A 75 -8.62 14.71 -14.45
C GLN A 75 -9.02 16.15 -14.12
N GLN A 76 -8.39 16.74 -13.11
CA GLN A 76 -8.35 18.19 -13.01
C GLN A 76 -7.17 18.69 -13.84
N HIS A 77 -7.42 19.52 -14.84
CA HIS A 77 -6.36 20.31 -15.46
C HIS A 77 -5.76 21.21 -14.37
N VAL A 78 -4.59 20.82 -13.84
CA VAL A 78 -3.90 21.54 -12.78
C VAL A 78 -2.90 22.49 -13.43
N SER A 79 -3.07 23.79 -13.22
CA SER A 79 -2.06 24.78 -13.62
C SER A 79 -0.73 24.54 -12.89
N ALA A 80 0.38 25.00 -13.48
CA ALA A 80 1.70 24.91 -12.83
C ALA A 80 1.70 25.47 -11.39
N TYR A 81 0.99 26.59 -11.16
CA TYR A 81 0.88 27.19 -9.84
C TYR A 81 0.13 26.29 -8.84
N GLN A 82 -0.98 25.68 -9.25
CA GLN A 82 -1.74 24.75 -8.40
C GLN A 82 -0.91 23.51 -8.08
N LEU A 83 -0.16 22.98 -9.06
CA LEU A 83 0.76 21.85 -8.84
C LEU A 83 1.84 22.22 -7.80
N TRP A 84 2.39 23.43 -7.86
CA TRP A 84 3.33 23.91 -6.84
C TRP A 84 2.71 23.96 -5.44
N GLN A 85 1.42 24.31 -5.31
CA GLN A 85 0.74 24.27 -4.01
C GLN A 85 0.60 22.84 -3.48
N VAL A 86 0.23 21.88 -4.35
CA VAL A 86 0.15 20.45 -4.00
C VAL A 86 1.52 19.92 -3.57
N GLN A 87 2.60 20.29 -4.28
CA GLN A 87 3.96 19.91 -3.93
C GLN A 87 4.42 20.51 -2.60
N LYS A 88 4.07 21.79 -2.33
CA LYS A 88 4.35 22.45 -1.05
C LYS A 88 3.64 21.73 0.10
N GLU A 89 2.37 21.36 -0.09
CA GLU A 89 1.60 20.59 0.90
C GLU A 89 2.23 19.21 1.16
N LYS A 90 2.64 18.50 0.10
CA LYS A 90 3.35 17.21 0.23
C LYS A 90 4.62 17.36 1.07
N THR A 91 5.42 18.40 0.83
CA THR A 91 6.65 18.66 1.61
C THR A 91 6.33 18.91 3.09
N ALA A 92 5.29 19.68 3.40
CA ALA A 92 4.87 19.92 4.78
C ALA A 92 4.40 18.62 5.47
N LEU A 93 3.69 17.74 4.76
CA LEU A 93 3.28 16.45 5.32
C LEU A 93 4.45 15.48 5.50
N ARG A 94 5.43 15.47 4.60
CA ARG A 94 6.68 14.68 4.78
C ARG A 94 7.41 15.10 6.06
N GLN A 95 7.51 16.40 6.31
CA GLN A 95 8.10 16.91 7.55
C GLN A 95 7.31 16.42 8.78
N LYS A 96 5.99 16.56 8.79
CA LYS A 96 5.14 16.08 9.90
C LYS A 96 5.26 14.56 10.11
N TYR A 97 5.38 13.78 9.04
CA TYR A 97 5.55 12.34 9.12
C TYR A 97 6.92 11.95 9.70
N LEU A 98 7.98 12.69 9.33
CA LEU A 98 9.31 12.52 9.92
C LEU A 98 9.31 12.85 11.41
N GLU A 99 8.64 13.93 11.81
CA GLU A 99 8.46 14.30 13.23
C GLU A 99 7.70 13.20 13.99
N HIS A 100 6.62 12.67 13.40
CA HIS A 100 5.86 11.54 13.95
C HIS A 100 6.70 10.28 14.11
N TRP A 101 7.49 9.92 13.09
CA TRP A 101 8.44 8.81 13.18
C TRP A 101 9.41 9.02 14.34
N ASN A 102 10.06 10.19 14.41
CA ASN A 102 11.03 10.50 15.46
C ASN A 102 10.40 10.50 16.86
N SER A 103 9.13 10.89 16.98
CA SER A 103 8.39 10.91 18.25
C SER A 103 8.25 9.52 18.90
N THR A 104 8.35 8.45 18.09
CA THR A 104 8.25 7.07 18.58
C THR A 104 9.34 6.69 19.58
N VAL A 105 10.41 7.48 19.70
CA VAL A 105 11.41 7.34 20.77
C VAL A 105 10.78 7.22 22.17
N GLN A 106 9.64 7.86 22.38
CA GLN A 106 8.89 7.82 23.64
C GLN A 106 8.24 6.45 23.92
N SER A 107 8.01 5.65 22.87
CA SER A 107 7.31 4.35 22.93
C SER A 107 8.26 3.16 22.77
N THR A 108 9.41 3.33 22.12
CA THR A 108 10.38 2.26 21.88
C THR A 108 11.15 1.86 23.14
N GLY A 109 11.37 2.75 24.10
CA GLY A 109 12.19 2.45 25.29
C GLY A 109 13.65 2.08 24.98
N THR A 110 14.11 2.27 23.74
CA THR A 110 15.50 2.04 23.30
C THR A 110 16.31 3.33 23.24
N GLY A 111 15.67 4.47 23.51
CA GLY A 111 16.27 5.79 23.28
C GLY A 111 16.38 6.16 21.79
N ARG A 112 15.82 5.35 20.88
CA ARG A 112 15.79 5.61 19.43
C ARG A 112 14.36 5.48 18.88
N PRO A 113 14.00 6.17 17.80
CA PRO A 113 12.76 5.90 17.07
C PRO A 113 12.67 4.44 16.61
N VAL A 114 11.50 4.02 16.11
CA VAL A 114 11.36 2.71 15.44
C VAL A 114 12.33 2.61 14.26
N ASP A 115 12.88 1.41 14.06
CA ASP A 115 13.84 1.16 12.97
C ASP A 115 13.12 0.95 11.63
N ALA A 116 11.94 0.32 11.63
CA ALA A 116 11.11 0.11 10.44
C ALA A 116 9.61 0.02 10.76
N ILE A 117 8.79 0.19 9.74
CA ILE A 117 7.34 -0.05 9.77
C ILE A 117 7.05 -1.34 9.01
N ILE A 118 6.26 -2.24 9.58
CA ILE A 118 5.69 -3.39 8.87
C ILE A 118 4.22 -3.10 8.57
N ALA A 119 3.82 -3.18 7.31
CA ALA A 119 2.47 -2.87 6.86
C ALA A 119 1.96 -3.87 5.79
N PRO A 120 0.64 -3.97 5.56
CA PRO A 120 0.10 -4.69 4.41
C PRO A 120 0.55 -4.03 3.09
N VAL A 121 0.79 -4.82 2.04
CA VAL A 121 1.16 -4.31 0.70
C VAL A 121 -0.06 -3.89 -0.11
N ALA A 122 -1.16 -4.61 0.07
CA ALA A 122 -2.44 -4.41 -0.59
C ALA A 122 -3.53 -4.96 0.33
N PRO A 123 -4.79 -4.58 0.13
CA PRO A 123 -5.89 -5.14 0.91
C PRO A 123 -6.37 -6.50 0.37
N TYR A 124 -5.71 -7.01 -0.68
CA TYR A 124 -6.00 -8.28 -1.35
C TYR A 124 -4.70 -9.02 -1.71
N THR A 125 -4.85 -10.29 -2.09
CA THR A 125 -3.77 -11.05 -2.75
C THR A 125 -3.85 -10.87 -4.27
N ALA A 126 -3.22 -11.74 -5.07
CA ALA A 126 -3.28 -11.64 -6.53
C ALA A 126 -4.73 -11.70 -7.04
N VAL A 127 -5.24 -10.56 -7.49
CA VAL A 127 -6.62 -10.39 -7.98
C VAL A 127 -6.79 -10.88 -9.42
N PRO A 128 -8.02 -11.25 -9.84
CA PRO A 128 -8.32 -11.50 -11.24
C PRO A 128 -7.93 -10.32 -12.15
N HIS A 129 -7.67 -10.61 -13.42
CA HIS A 129 -7.26 -9.60 -14.39
C HIS A 129 -8.22 -8.40 -14.42
N GLY A 130 -7.66 -7.19 -14.40
CA GLY A 130 -8.42 -5.94 -14.42
C GLY A 130 -9.01 -5.52 -13.05
N MET A 131 -8.86 -6.31 -11.99
CA MET A 131 -9.45 -6.02 -10.67
C MET A 131 -8.47 -5.40 -9.65
N ASN A 132 -7.30 -4.93 -10.09
CA ASN A 132 -6.34 -4.23 -9.24
C ASN A 132 -6.77 -2.76 -9.05
N LYS A 133 -7.60 -2.50 -8.04
CA LYS A 133 -8.31 -1.21 -7.87
C LYS A 133 -7.81 -0.34 -6.71
N ASN A 134 -6.84 -0.78 -5.91
CA ASN A 134 -6.37 -0.05 -4.73
C ASN A 134 -4.85 -0.15 -4.54
N ALA A 135 -4.14 0.95 -4.80
CA ALA A 135 -2.69 1.07 -4.54
C ALA A 135 -2.36 1.92 -3.31
N ASN A 136 -3.33 2.33 -2.50
CA ASN A 136 -3.08 3.27 -1.39
C ASN A 136 -2.05 2.75 -0.38
N TYR A 137 -2.01 1.44 -0.19
CA TYR A 137 -1.07 0.75 0.72
C TYR A 137 0.41 0.91 0.29
N THR A 138 0.70 1.16 -0.99
CA THR A 138 2.06 1.46 -1.48
C THR A 138 2.23 2.92 -1.89
N ALA A 139 1.16 3.56 -2.38
CA ALA A 139 1.16 4.97 -2.79
C ALA A 139 1.58 5.92 -1.66
N VAL A 140 1.24 5.60 -0.41
CA VAL A 140 1.67 6.41 0.74
C VAL A 140 3.20 6.45 0.88
N TRP A 141 3.91 5.35 0.59
CA TRP A 141 5.37 5.31 0.68
C TRP A 141 6.03 6.02 -0.50
N ASN A 142 5.41 6.00 -1.68
CA ASN A 142 5.80 6.87 -2.81
C ASN A 142 5.62 8.36 -2.46
N ALA A 143 4.50 8.70 -1.81
CA ALA A 143 4.22 10.06 -1.37
C ALA A 143 5.28 10.55 -0.37
N LEU A 144 5.77 9.66 0.51
CA LEU A 144 6.79 9.96 1.52
C LEU A 144 8.23 9.85 1.01
N ASP A 145 8.47 9.14 -0.10
CA ASP A 145 9.81 8.80 -0.61
C ASP A 145 10.60 7.92 0.38
N TYR A 146 9.92 6.88 0.86
CA TYR A 146 10.48 5.90 1.79
C TYR A 146 10.74 4.56 1.08
N PRO A 147 11.92 3.95 1.27
CA PRO A 147 12.20 2.63 0.71
C PRO A 147 11.33 1.58 1.39
N ALA A 148 10.85 0.63 0.60
CA ALA A 148 10.05 -0.48 1.07
C ALA A 148 10.48 -1.79 0.38
N CYS A 149 10.51 -2.89 1.15
CA CYS A 149 10.76 -4.23 0.64
C CYS A 149 9.58 -5.14 0.98
N VAL A 150 9.08 -5.87 -0.02
CA VAL A 150 7.98 -6.83 0.15
C VAL A 150 8.53 -8.20 0.45
N PHE A 151 7.96 -8.87 1.45
CA PHE A 151 8.33 -10.24 1.83
C PHE A 151 7.08 -11.13 1.98
N PRO A 152 7.18 -12.42 1.58
CA PRO A 152 6.07 -13.35 1.68
C PRO A 152 5.85 -13.80 3.13
N VAL A 153 4.59 -13.90 3.55
CA VAL A 153 4.24 -14.26 4.92
C VAL A 153 3.50 -15.59 4.96
N THR A 154 2.44 -15.74 4.18
CA THR A 154 1.61 -16.95 4.17
C THR A 154 0.95 -17.13 2.80
N ARG A 155 0.07 -18.11 2.69
CA ARG A 155 -0.86 -18.28 1.58
C ARG A 155 -2.29 -18.35 2.11
N VAL A 156 -3.24 -17.94 1.29
CA VAL A 156 -4.67 -18.06 1.62
C VAL A 156 -5.03 -19.54 1.78
N ASN A 157 -5.72 -19.85 2.86
CA ASN A 157 -6.30 -21.15 3.13
C ASN A 157 -7.83 -21.01 3.14
N ALA A 158 -8.49 -21.48 2.08
CA ALA A 158 -9.94 -21.35 1.93
C ALA A 158 -10.78 -21.90 3.10
N ALA A 159 -10.25 -22.89 3.85
CA ALA A 159 -10.93 -23.46 5.01
C ALA A 159 -10.81 -22.60 6.28
N LEU A 160 -9.75 -21.80 6.39
CA LEU A 160 -9.48 -20.94 7.56
C LEU A 160 -9.87 -19.48 7.31
N ASP A 161 -9.79 -19.05 6.06
CA ASP A 161 -9.96 -17.67 5.63
C ASP A 161 -11.34 -17.46 4.98
N ALA A 162 -12.41 -17.95 5.61
CA ALA A 162 -13.76 -17.72 5.10
C ALA A 162 -14.10 -16.22 5.07
N LYS A 163 -14.90 -15.79 4.08
CA LYS A 163 -15.41 -14.41 3.99
C LYS A 163 -16.12 -14.06 5.30
N LYS A 164 -15.64 -13.00 5.95
CA LYS A 164 -16.20 -12.53 7.22
C LYS A 164 -17.55 -11.84 6.97
N PRO A 165 -18.43 -11.73 7.99
CA PRO A 165 -19.62 -10.88 7.87
C PRO A 165 -19.26 -9.45 7.48
N ALA A 166 -20.15 -8.79 6.75
CA ALA A 166 -19.96 -7.40 6.35
C ALA A 166 -19.77 -6.50 7.58
N HIS A 167 -18.96 -5.46 7.41
CA HIS A 167 -18.67 -4.44 8.40
C HIS A 167 -19.16 -3.07 7.91
N ASP A 168 -19.11 -2.07 8.80
CA ASP A 168 -19.36 -0.69 8.41
C ASP A 168 -18.20 -0.21 7.51
N PHE A 169 -18.46 -0.17 6.20
CA PHE A 169 -17.45 0.19 5.21
C PHE A 169 -17.03 1.66 5.32
N ILE A 170 -15.73 1.91 5.16
CA ILE A 170 -15.16 3.27 5.24
C ILE A 170 -15.58 4.13 4.04
N ASP A 171 -15.55 3.53 2.86
CA ASP A 171 -15.98 4.13 1.59
C ASP A 171 -16.33 3.02 0.58
N LYS A 172 -16.71 3.42 -0.64
CA LYS A 172 -17.06 2.48 -1.72
C LYS A 172 -15.92 1.52 -2.08
N ARG A 173 -14.65 1.94 -1.94
CA ARG A 173 -13.49 1.09 -2.27
C ARG A 173 -13.28 0.01 -1.23
N ASP A 174 -13.57 0.30 0.04
CA ASP A 174 -13.57 -0.69 1.12
C ASP A 174 -14.66 -1.76 0.86
N GLU A 175 -15.88 -1.32 0.52
CA GLU A 175 -16.97 -2.23 0.12
C GLU A 175 -16.59 -3.08 -1.10
N ASP A 176 -16.07 -2.47 -2.17
CA ASP A 176 -15.67 -3.20 -3.39
C ASP A 176 -14.55 -4.22 -3.12
N THR A 177 -13.63 -3.89 -2.22
CA THR A 177 -12.54 -4.79 -1.81
C THR A 177 -13.08 -5.96 -0.99
N TYR A 178 -14.02 -5.69 -0.08
CA TYR A 178 -14.71 -6.73 0.67
C TYR A 178 -15.51 -7.66 -0.25
N GLU A 179 -16.23 -7.09 -1.22
CA GLU A 179 -17.03 -7.89 -2.15
C GLU A 179 -16.20 -8.72 -3.12
N LEU A 180 -15.02 -8.22 -3.50
CA LEU A 180 -14.07 -8.94 -4.35
C LEU A 180 -13.62 -10.28 -3.74
N TYR A 181 -13.57 -10.38 -2.40
CA TYR A 181 -12.97 -11.55 -1.74
C TYR A 181 -13.86 -12.79 -1.82
N ASP A 182 -13.34 -13.84 -2.46
CA ASP A 182 -13.87 -15.20 -2.43
C ASP A 182 -12.78 -16.22 -2.03
N PRO A 183 -12.92 -16.95 -0.92
CA PRO A 183 -11.87 -17.85 -0.42
C PRO A 183 -11.48 -18.95 -1.42
N THR A 184 -12.40 -19.37 -2.29
CA THR A 184 -12.13 -20.40 -3.30
C THR A 184 -11.28 -19.84 -4.44
N THR A 185 -11.65 -18.67 -4.96
CA THR A 185 -10.94 -17.95 -6.03
C THR A 185 -9.52 -17.59 -5.61
N PHE A 186 -9.34 -17.15 -4.36
CA PHE A 186 -8.02 -16.76 -3.84
C PHE A 186 -7.26 -17.90 -3.18
N SER A 187 -7.75 -19.14 -3.24
CA SER A 187 -7.12 -20.28 -2.58
C SER A 187 -5.66 -20.43 -3.00
N ASN A 188 -4.78 -20.64 -2.02
CA ASN A 188 -3.33 -20.79 -2.20
C ASN A 188 -2.60 -19.55 -2.75
N ALA A 189 -3.29 -18.41 -2.92
CA ALA A 189 -2.66 -17.16 -3.35
C ALA A 189 -1.67 -16.66 -2.28
N PRO A 190 -0.50 -16.13 -2.68
CA PRO A 190 0.51 -15.62 -1.74
C PRO A 190 0.03 -14.35 -1.04
N VAL A 191 0.27 -14.29 0.27
CA VAL A 191 0.03 -13.12 1.12
C VAL A 191 1.39 -12.56 1.53
N GLY A 192 1.63 -11.30 1.19
CA GLY A 192 2.86 -10.57 1.52
C GLY A 192 2.59 -9.39 2.45
N LEU A 193 3.64 -9.00 3.19
CA LEU A 193 3.71 -7.73 3.90
C LEU A 193 4.88 -6.93 3.32
N GLN A 194 4.95 -5.65 3.65
CA GLN A 194 6.08 -4.78 3.33
C GLN A 194 6.74 -4.29 4.60
N LEU A 195 8.07 -4.17 4.54
CA LEU A 195 8.90 -3.48 5.51
C LEU A 195 9.33 -2.15 4.89
N VAL A 196 9.05 -1.05 5.59
CA VAL A 196 9.31 0.31 5.16
C VAL A 196 10.35 0.92 6.08
N GLY A 197 11.42 1.47 5.51
CA GLY A 197 12.48 2.19 6.22
C GLY A 197 12.42 3.68 5.96
N ARG A 198 13.45 4.40 6.39
CA ARG A 198 13.57 5.85 6.14
C ARG A 198 14.25 6.11 4.81
N SER A 199 14.07 7.32 4.28
CA SER A 199 14.77 7.74 3.05
C SER A 199 16.28 7.49 3.15
N GLN A 200 16.87 6.92 2.10
CA GLN A 200 18.30 6.58 2.02
C GLN A 200 18.75 5.45 2.97
N GLU A 201 17.84 4.57 3.38
CA GLU A 201 18.13 3.39 4.21
C GLU A 201 17.82 2.08 3.47
N GLU A 202 17.98 2.03 2.15
CA GLU A 202 17.67 0.86 1.32
C GLU A 202 18.39 -0.41 1.80
N GLU A 203 19.68 -0.34 2.12
CA GLU A 203 20.47 -1.47 2.62
C GLU A 203 19.98 -1.93 4.00
N ALA A 204 19.56 -1.00 4.86
CA ALA A 204 19.00 -1.33 6.16
C ALA A 204 17.63 -1.99 6.02
N VAL A 205 16.79 -1.54 5.08
CA VAL A 205 15.50 -2.18 4.75
C VAL A 205 15.71 -3.62 4.30
N LEU A 206 16.69 -3.88 3.43
CA LEU A 206 17.02 -5.25 3.00
C LEU A 206 17.47 -6.11 4.20
N ALA A 207 18.43 -5.63 5.00
CA ALA A 207 18.91 -6.35 6.18
C ALA A 207 17.81 -6.62 7.21
N MET A 208 16.95 -5.64 7.49
CA MET A 208 15.82 -5.83 8.39
C MET A 208 14.79 -6.80 7.82
N THR A 209 14.60 -6.83 6.50
CA THR A 209 13.72 -7.81 5.84
C THR A 209 14.25 -9.24 5.98
N GLU A 210 15.57 -9.45 5.85
CA GLU A 210 16.20 -10.76 6.10
C GLU A 210 16.00 -11.23 7.55
N ILE A 211 16.09 -10.31 8.51
CA ILE A 211 15.80 -10.60 9.93
C ILE A 211 14.34 -11.03 10.11
N VAL A 212 13.40 -10.31 9.49
CA VAL A 212 11.96 -10.63 9.56
C VAL A 212 11.68 -12.00 8.93
N ASP A 213 12.24 -12.28 7.75
CA ASP A 213 12.07 -13.55 7.06
C ASP A 213 12.65 -14.72 7.87
N SER A 214 13.83 -14.54 8.46
CA SER A 214 14.45 -15.52 9.35
C SER A 214 13.59 -15.81 10.58
N ALA A 215 13.06 -14.77 11.24
CA ALA A 215 12.16 -14.92 12.38
C ALA A 215 10.87 -15.66 12.00
N LEU A 216 10.27 -15.33 10.85
CA LEU A 216 9.09 -16.00 10.31
C LEU A 216 9.35 -17.48 10.02
N SER A 217 10.48 -17.80 9.41
CA SER A 217 10.87 -19.16 9.07
C SER A 217 11.08 -20.02 10.31
N GLN A 218 11.79 -19.50 11.32
CA GLN A 218 11.97 -20.19 12.61
C GLN A 218 10.65 -20.42 13.33
N TYR A 219 9.77 -19.41 13.36
CA TYR A 219 8.46 -19.51 14.00
C TYR A 219 7.54 -20.55 13.35
N LYS A 220 7.56 -20.67 12.01
CA LYS A 220 6.80 -21.70 11.28
C LYS A 220 7.31 -23.10 11.60
N THR A 221 8.62 -23.29 11.65
CA THR A 221 9.24 -24.59 11.97
C THR A 221 8.91 -25.02 13.40
N SER A 222 9.04 -24.12 14.38
CA SER A 222 8.73 -24.45 15.78
C SER A 222 7.24 -24.75 16.00
N THR A 223 6.34 -24.00 15.34
CA THR A 223 4.90 -24.23 15.43
C THR A 223 4.46 -25.52 14.72
N SER A 224 5.17 -25.93 13.65
CA SER A 224 4.89 -27.20 12.97
C SER A 224 5.39 -28.39 13.79
N ALA A 225 6.55 -28.25 14.45
CA ALA A 225 7.09 -29.25 15.36
C ALA A 225 6.26 -29.44 16.64
N SER A 226 5.57 -28.40 17.13
CA SER A 226 4.70 -28.50 18.32
C SER A 226 3.32 -29.10 18.04
N ARG A 227 3.00 -29.39 16.78
CA ARG A 227 1.73 -30.00 16.34
C ARG A 227 1.87 -31.49 16.00
N LEU A 228 3.07 -32.04 16.09
CA LEU A 228 3.39 -33.49 16.01
C LEU A 228 3.63 -34.03 17.42
#